data_AF-A0A2T1C957-F1
#
_entry.id   AF-A0A2T1C957-F1
#
_cell.length_a   1.000
_cell.length_b   1.000
_cell.length_c   1.000
_cell.angle_alpha   90.00
_cell.angle_beta   90.00
_cell.angle_gamma   90.00
#
_symmetry.space_group_name_H-M   'P 1'
#
loop_
_entity.id
_entity.type
_entity.pdbx_description
1 polymer ?
#
loop_
_entity_poly.entity_id
_entity_poly.type
_entity_poly.pdbx_seq_one_letter_code
_entity_poly.pdbx_strand_id
1 'polypeptide(L)'
;TAAMLPCMKLYAFLGKKLAQAGIPEHPYTDWIRTYSSEEFTPLAAQLADLANQYATLTPIVRSTYRYAMQCELAFFEAAWQREA
;
A
#
# COMPACT_ATOMS: atom_id res chain seq x y z
N THR A 1 3.74 9.65 10.35
CA THR A 1 4.13 8.69 9.30
C THR A 1 3.48 7.32 9.48
N ALA A 2 3.37 6.79 10.70
CA ALA A 2 2.81 5.44 10.95
C ALA A 2 1.41 5.16 10.37
N ALA A 3 0.55 6.18 10.22
CA ALA A 3 -0.78 6.05 9.62
C ALA A 3 -0.78 6.15 8.07
N MET A 4 0.19 6.87 7.48
CA MET A 4 0.29 7.04 6.02
C MET A 4 1.18 5.98 5.36
N LEU A 5 2.14 5.43 6.09
CA LEU A 5 3.03 4.38 5.58
C LEU A 5 2.26 3.10 5.13
N PRO A 6 1.20 2.66 5.83
CA PRO A 6 0.34 1.57 5.41
C PRO A 6 -0.17 1.66 3.95
N CYS A 7 -0.80 2.78 3.57
CA CYS A 7 -1.44 2.90 2.26
C CYS A 7 -0.41 2.79 1.12
N MET A 8 0.69 3.55 1.19
CA MET A 8 1.72 3.51 0.14
C MET A 8 2.40 2.14 0.05
N LYS A 9 2.64 1.48 1.18
CA LYS A 9 3.26 0.15 1.19
C LYS A 9 2.32 -0.92 0.63
N LEU A 10 1.02 -0.83 0.94
CA LEU A 10 0.01 -1.75 0.43
C LEU A 10 -0.14 -1.61 -1.09
N TYR A 11 -0.25 -0.39 -1.61
CA TYR A 11 -0.40 -0.15 -3.04
C TYR A 11 0.82 -0.63 -3.83
N ALA A 12 2.04 -0.36 -3.35
CA ALA A 12 3.25 -0.88 -3.98
C ALA A 12 3.31 -2.42 -3.97
N PHE A 13 2.82 -3.05 -2.89
CA PHE A 13 2.72 -4.50 -2.79
C PHE A 13 1.71 -5.08 -3.79
N LEU A 14 0.51 -4.49 -3.87
CA LEU A 14 -0.54 -4.92 -4.80
C LEU A 14 -0.13 -4.76 -6.25
N GLY A 15 0.42 -3.60 -6.62
CA GLY A 15 0.91 -3.35 -7.98
C GLY A 15 1.96 -4.38 -8.40
N LYS A 16 2.96 -4.64 -7.54
CA LYS A 16 3.96 -5.69 -7.79
C LYS A 16 3.33 -7.06 -7.93
N LYS A 17 2.44 -7.44 -7.01
CA LYS A 17 1.79 -8.75 -7.02
C LYS A 17 0.99 -8.99 -8.30
N LEU A 18 0.28 -7.97 -8.79
CA LEU A 18 -0.49 -8.05 -10.03
C LEU A 18 0.40 -8.06 -11.28
N ALA A 19 1.55 -7.39 -11.24
CA ALA A 19 2.51 -7.38 -12.34
C ALA A 19 3.41 -8.64 -12.41
N GLN A 20 3.39 -9.54 -11.40
CA GLN A 20 4.29 -10.69 -11.33
C GLN A 20 4.20 -11.63 -12.54
N ALA A 21 3.02 -11.79 -13.13
CA ALA A 21 2.79 -12.61 -14.32
C ALA A 21 2.82 -11.80 -15.64
N GLY A 22 3.31 -10.56 -15.59
CA GLY A 22 3.12 -9.55 -16.63
C GLY A 22 1.91 -8.67 -16.36
N ILE A 23 1.89 -7.47 -16.97
CA ILE A 23 0.76 -6.55 -16.85
C ILE A 23 -0.28 -6.96 -17.90
N PRO A 24 -1.49 -7.39 -17.49
CA PRO A 24 -2.54 -7.78 -18.43
C PRO A 24 -3.09 -6.55 -19.15
N GLU A 25 -3.60 -6.73 -20.38
CA GLU A 25 -4.42 -5.71 -21.04
C GLU A 25 -5.83 -5.70 -20.42
N HIS A 26 -6.06 -4.77 -19.49
CA HIS A 26 -7.29 -4.62 -18.72
C HIS A 26 -7.58 -3.13 -18.50
N PRO A 27 -8.82 -2.71 -18.21
CA PRO A 27 -9.12 -1.35 -17.72
C PRO A 27 -8.26 -0.84 -16.54
N TYR A 28 -7.54 -1.73 -15.83
CA TYR A 28 -6.66 -1.39 -14.71
C TYR A 28 -5.17 -1.46 -15.04
N THR A 29 -4.79 -1.65 -16.32
CA THR A 29 -3.38 -1.71 -16.77
C THR A 29 -2.57 -0.54 -16.24
N ASP A 30 -3.08 0.68 -16.38
CA ASP A 30 -2.36 1.90 -15.97
C ASP A 30 -2.22 1.99 -14.45
N TRP A 31 -3.22 1.53 -13.71
CA TRP A 31 -3.16 1.46 -12.25
C TRP A 31 -2.06 0.47 -11.83
N ILE A 32 -2.06 -0.74 -12.40
CA ILE A 32 -1.05 -1.76 -12.10
C ILE A 32 0.35 -1.22 -12.45
N ARG A 33 0.52 -0.63 -13.63
CA ARG A 33 1.79 -0.06 -14.10
C ARG A 33 2.31 1.04 -13.16
N THR A 34 1.43 1.92 -12.70
CA THR A 34 1.79 3.03 -11.80
C THR A 34 2.34 2.49 -10.48
N TYR A 35 1.62 1.58 -9.83
CA TYR A 35 2.00 1.08 -8.51
C TYR A 35 3.03 -0.04 -8.54
N SER A 36 3.23 -0.71 -9.70
CA SER A 36 4.32 -1.66 -9.92
C SER A 36 5.62 -0.98 -10.36
N SER A 37 5.59 0.32 -10.65
CA SER A 37 6.75 1.05 -11.20
C SER A 37 7.94 1.05 -10.25
N GLU A 38 9.13 1.09 -10.85
CA GLU A 38 10.39 1.27 -10.13
C GLU A 38 10.54 2.68 -9.54
N GLU A 39 9.68 3.63 -9.90
CA GLU A 39 9.66 4.97 -9.30
C GLU A 39 8.81 5.03 -8.02
N PHE A 40 7.74 4.23 -7.95
CA PHE A 40 6.86 4.21 -6.78
C PHE A 40 7.44 3.39 -5.62
N THR A 41 8.15 2.30 -5.92
CA THR A 41 8.76 1.43 -4.90
C THR A 41 9.76 2.15 -3.99
N PRO A 42 10.74 2.92 -4.52
CA PRO A 42 11.71 3.64 -3.70
C PRO A 42 11.05 4.70 -2.84
N LEU A 43 9.95 5.31 -3.29
CA LEU A 43 9.22 6.30 -2.49
C LEU A 43 8.58 5.66 -1.25
N ALA A 44 7.94 4.50 -1.42
CA ALA A 44 7.41 3.72 -0.30
C ALA A 44 8.53 3.24 0.64
N ALA A 45 9.69 2.88 0.11
CA ALA A 45 10.87 2.51 0.90
C ALA A 45 11.44 3.70 1.68
N GLN A 46 11.60 4.86 1.05
CA GLN A 46 12.07 6.08 1.71
C GLN A 46 11.15 6.51 2.85
N LEU A 47 9.84 6.38 2.68
CA LEU A 47 8.88 6.65 3.76
C LEU A 47 8.97 5.63 4.89
N ALA A 48 9.26 4.36 4.58
CA ALA A 48 9.50 3.34 5.59
C ALA A 48 10.79 3.64 6.36
N ASP A 49 11.85 4.05 5.68
CA ASP A 49 13.13 4.41 6.29
C ASP A 49 13.00 5.66 7.16
N LEU A 50 12.27 6.67 6.69
CA LEU A 50 11.93 7.86 7.48
C LEU A 50 11.09 7.49 8.71
N ALA A 51 10.12 6.60 8.56
CA ALA A 51 9.36 6.11 9.70
C ALA A 51 10.23 5.35 10.70
N ASN A 52 11.17 4.51 10.24
CA ASN A 52 12.10 3.80 11.10
C ASN A 52 13.08 4.75 11.81
N GLN A 53 13.50 5.82 11.13
CA GLN A 53 14.46 6.78 11.67
C GLN A 53 13.84 7.70 12.73
N TYR A 54 12.58 8.10 12.55
CA TYR A 54 11.94 9.11 13.40
C TYR A 54 10.86 8.58 14.33
N ALA A 55 10.34 7.35 14.11
CA ALA A 55 9.35 6.76 14.99
C ALA A 55 9.98 5.77 15.97
N THR A 56 9.86 6.04 17.27
CA THR A 56 10.09 5.02 18.28
C THR A 56 9.00 3.97 18.20
N LEU A 57 9.38 2.69 18.11
CA LEU A 57 8.44 1.57 18.01
C LEU A 57 7.70 1.33 19.33
N THR A 58 6.71 2.15 19.62
CA THR A 58 5.84 2.02 20.79
C THR A 58 4.61 1.16 20.49
N PRO A 59 3.92 0.64 21.52
CA PRO A 59 2.64 -0.05 21.34
C PRO A 59 1.61 0.79 20.57
N ILE A 60 1.59 2.12 20.80
CA ILE A 60 0.68 3.06 20.13
C ILE A 60 1.00 3.14 18.63
N VAL A 61 2.28 3.27 18.26
CA VAL A 61 2.69 3.30 16.83
C VAL A 61 2.27 2.01 16.12
N ARG A 62 2.43 0.87 16.79
CA ARG A 62 2.04 -0.44 16.26
C ARG A 62 0.53 -0.58 16.11
N SER A 63 -0.25 -0.16 17.10
CA SER A 63 -1.71 -0.18 17.02
C SER A 63 -2.24 0.76 15.94
N THR A 64 -1.64 1.93 15.77
CA THR A 64 -2.00 2.89 14.71
C THR A 64 -1.71 2.32 13.32
N TYR A 65 -0.54 1.70 13.13
CA TYR A 65 -0.21 1.04 11.86
C TYR A 65 -1.20 -0.08 11.55
N ARG A 66 -1.52 -0.93 12.54
CA ARG A 66 -2.48 -2.01 12.39
C ARG A 66 -3.88 -1.49 12.05
N TYR A 67 -4.33 -0.44 12.75
CA TYR A 67 -5.64 0.14 12.50
C TYR A 67 -5.74 0.73 11.09
N ALA A 68 -4.72 1.45 10.64
CA ALA A 68 -4.66 1.94 9.27
C ALA A 68 -4.74 0.80 8.23
N MET A 69 -4.05 -0.32 8.45
CA MET A 69 -4.18 -1.52 7.59
C MET A 69 -5.60 -2.12 7.59
N GLN A 70 -6.30 -2.09 8.73
CA GLN A 70 -7.70 -2.52 8.80
C GLN A 70 -8.62 -1.58 8.02
N CYS A 71 -8.37 -0.27 8.06
CA CYS A 71 -9.10 0.70 7.25
C CYS A 71 -8.88 0.46 5.75
N GLU A 72 -7.65 0.15 5.32
CA GLU A 72 -7.36 -0.19 3.92
C GLU A 72 -8.13 -1.44 3.47
N LEU A 73 -8.15 -2.49 4.29
CA LEU A 73 -8.94 -3.69 3.98
C LEU A 73 -10.43 -3.35 3.82
N ALA A 74 -10.98 -2.61 4.78
CA ALA A 74 -12.38 -2.19 4.75
C ALA A 74 -12.70 -1.32 3.51
N PHE A 75 -11.74 -0.51 3.05
CA PHE A 75 -11.89 0.28 1.83
C PHE A 75 -12.05 -0.60 0.59
N PHE A 76 -11.21 -1.63 0.43
CA PHE A 76 -11.34 -2.58 -0.68
C PHE A 76 -12.58 -3.46 -0.57
N GLU A 77 -12.92 -3.94 0.63
CA GLU A 77 -14.15 -4.72 0.87
C GLU A 77 -15.41 -3.93 0.52
N ALA A 78 -15.46 -2.63 0.88
CA ALA A 78 -16.58 -1.77 0.55
C ALA A 78 -16.77 -1.56 -0.96
N ALA A 79 -15.67 -1.50 -1.73
CA ALA A 79 -15.74 -1.44 -3.19
C ALA A 79 -16.28 -2.76 -3.77
N TRP A 80 -15.77 -3.89 -3.29
CA TRP A 80 -16.20 -5.22 -3.74
C TRP A 80 -17.69 -5.50 -3.45
N GLN A 81 -18.17 -5.16 -2.26
CA GLN A 81 -19.57 -5.36 -1.86
C GLN A 81 -20.55 -4.43 -2.60
N ARG A 82 -20.08 -3.33 -3.19
CA ARG A 82 -20.90 -2.45 -4.03
C ARG A 82 -21.02 -2.92 -5.47
N GLU A 83 -20.07 -3.75 -5.92
CA GLU A 83 -20.10 -4.38 -7.26
C GLU A 83 -20.89 -5.71 -7.27
N ALA A 84 -21.08 -6.34 -6.10
CA ALA A 84 -21.85 -7.58 -5.91
C ALA A 84 -23.36 -7.33 -5.77
#